data_AF-A0A8B6FNF0-F1
#
_entry.id   AF-A0A8B6FNF0-F1
#
_cell.length_a   1.000
_cell.length_b   1.000
_cell.length_c   1.000
_cell.angle_alpha   90.00
_cell.angle_beta   90.00
_cell.angle_gamma   90.00
#
_symmetry.space_group_name_H-M   'P 1'
#
loop_
_entity.id
_entity.type
_entity.pdbx_description
1 polymer ?
#
loop_
_entity_poly.entity_id
_entity_poly.type
_entity_poly.pdbx_seq_one_letter_code
_entity_poly.pdbx_strand_id
1 'polypeptide(L)'
;MDWLCPAFSQTLSRQLTKHYGNITVENVIRDVTSITQTGNLHIAIYDLTNSIAYLANAKSTNQSGPLYAYERSFVRLNMTELFNVIPPEENSTY
;
A
#
# COMPACT_ATOMS: atom_id res chain seq x y z
N MET A 1 27.23 -12.74 12.62
CA MET A 1 26.96 -12.33 11.23
C MET A 1 26.75 -13.61 10.44
N ASP A 2 25.54 -14.14 10.44
CA ASP A 2 25.19 -15.27 9.58
C ASP A 2 24.82 -14.73 8.20
N TRP A 3 25.53 -15.22 7.18
CA TRP A 3 25.45 -14.84 5.77
C TRP A 3 24.08 -15.15 5.13
N LEU A 4 23.24 -15.97 5.77
CA LEU A 4 21.91 -16.32 5.30
C LEU A 4 20.91 -15.19 5.61
N CYS A 5 21.04 -14.07 4.92
CA CYS A 5 19.93 -13.13 4.77
C CYS A 5 18.86 -13.80 3.88
N PRO A 6 17.69 -14.17 4.41
CA PRO A 6 16.64 -14.78 3.61
C PRO A 6 16.25 -13.82 2.48
N ALA A 7 16.16 -14.33 1.25
CA ALA A 7 15.78 -13.53 0.09
C ALA A 7 14.41 -12.86 0.33
N PHE A 8 14.18 -11.66 -0.21
CA PHE A 8 12.93 -10.91 -0.03
C PHE A 8 11.68 -11.75 -0.31
N SER A 9 11.74 -12.63 -1.32
CA SER A 9 10.67 -13.57 -1.67
C SER A 9 10.37 -14.58 -0.58
N GLN A 10 11.38 -15.03 0.18
CA GLN A 10 11.18 -15.94 1.32
C GLN A 10 10.48 -15.22 2.47
N THR A 11 10.87 -13.98 2.75
CA THR A 11 10.20 -13.14 3.75
C THR A 11 8.75 -12.88 3.35
N LEU A 12 8.48 -12.57 2.08
CA LEU A 12 7.12 -12.39 1.56
C LEU A 12 6.29 -13.67 1.68
N SER A 13 6.84 -14.81 1.23
CA SER A 13 6.18 -16.12 1.34
C SER A 13 5.82 -16.45 2.79
N ARG A 14 6.72 -16.18 3.74
CA ARG A 14 6.46 -16.39 5.17
C ARG A 14 5.30 -15.54 5.68
N GLN A 15 5.23 -14.26 5.30
CA GLN A 15 4.13 -13.39 5.74
C GLN A 15 2.80 -13.81 5.11
N LEU A 16 2.78 -14.15 3.82
CA LEU A 16 1.58 -14.64 3.15
C LEU A 16 1.09 -15.95 3.74
N THR A 17 2.00 -16.87 4.07
CA THR A 17 1.66 -18.16 4.71
C THR A 17 1.12 -17.93 6.12
N LYS A 18 1.73 -17.02 6.90
CA LYS A 18 1.29 -16.68 8.26
C LYS A 18 -0.15 -16.16 8.31
N HIS A 19 -0.55 -15.36 7.32
CA HIS A 19 -1.89 -14.77 7.24
C HIS A 19 -2.82 -15.50 6.27
N TYR A 20 -2.46 -16.70 5.81
CA TYR A 20 -3.26 -17.47 4.88
C TYR A 20 -4.67 -17.72 5.45
N GLY A 21 -5.70 -17.42 4.66
CA GLY A 21 -7.10 -17.51 5.07
C GLY A 21 -7.61 -16.32 5.90
N ASN A 22 -6.75 -15.36 6.29
CA ASN A 22 -7.14 -14.15 7.02
C ASN A 22 -6.27 -12.94 6.62
N ILE A 23 -6.17 -12.70 5.31
CA ILE A 23 -5.48 -11.53 4.76
C ILE A 23 -6.43 -10.34 4.83
N THR A 24 -6.24 -9.51 5.86
CA THR A 24 -6.94 -8.22 6.02
C THR A 24 -6.03 -7.07 5.62
N VAL A 25 -6.61 -5.90 5.34
CA VAL A 25 -5.86 -4.70 4.96
C VAL A 25 -4.84 -4.32 6.03
N GLU A 26 -5.19 -4.42 7.31
CA GLU A 26 -4.32 -4.09 8.44
C GLU A 26 -3.08 -4.98 8.46
N ASN A 27 -3.26 -6.29 8.23
CA ASN A 27 -2.16 -7.25 8.18
C ASN A 27 -1.31 -7.05 6.92
N VAL A 28 -1.92 -6.70 5.79
CA VAL A 28 -1.17 -6.37 4.56
C VAL A 28 -0.28 -5.15 4.79
N ILE A 29 -0.82 -4.08 5.36
CA ILE A 29 -0.08 -2.85 5.66
C ILE A 29 1.08 -3.16 6.61
N ARG A 30 0.77 -3.72 7.79
CA ARG A 30 1.74 -3.85 8.88
C ARG A 30 2.73 -5.00 8.68
N ASP A 31 2.24 -6.17 8.26
CA ASP A 31 3.01 -7.41 8.30
C ASP A 31 3.52 -7.82 6.91
N VAL A 32 2.82 -7.48 5.83
CA VAL A 32 3.28 -7.81 4.48
C VAL A 32 4.17 -6.70 3.94
N THR A 33 3.64 -5.50 3.69
CA THR A 33 4.39 -4.44 3.00
C THR A 33 5.53 -3.87 3.84
N SER A 34 5.30 -3.59 5.13
CA SER A 34 6.34 -3.00 5.98
C SER A 34 7.46 -3.98 6.35
N ILE A 35 7.17 -5.27 6.61
CA ILE A 35 8.22 -6.25 6.97
C ILE A 35 9.04 -6.66 5.73
N THR A 36 8.40 -6.80 4.58
CA THR A 36 9.11 -7.12 3.33
C THR A 36 9.79 -5.92 2.70
N GLN A 37 9.52 -4.71 3.23
CA GLN A 37 10.04 -3.42 2.73
C GLN A 37 9.80 -3.27 1.21
N THR A 38 8.60 -3.64 0.76
CA THR A 38 8.20 -3.53 -0.64
C THR A 38 7.28 -2.34 -0.87
N GLY A 39 7.24 -1.84 -2.10
CA GLY A 39 6.42 -0.67 -2.46
C GLY A 39 7.05 0.64 -1.99
N ASN A 40 8.35 0.83 -2.20
CA ASN A 40 9.07 2.04 -1.79
C ASN A 40 8.41 3.33 -2.27
N LEU A 41 7.98 3.37 -3.54
CA LEU A 41 7.41 4.55 -4.19
C LEU A 41 5.90 4.69 -3.93
N HIS A 42 5.17 3.59 -4.11
CA HIS A 42 3.71 3.59 -4.08
C HIS A 42 3.21 2.20 -3.64
N ILE A 43 2.16 2.21 -2.83
CA ILE A 43 1.44 1.00 -2.42
C ILE A 43 -0.04 1.24 -2.67
N ALA A 44 -0.67 0.26 -3.32
CA ALA A 44 -2.11 0.19 -3.49
C ALA A 44 -2.62 -1.16 -2.98
N ILE A 45 -3.57 -1.12 -2.05
CA ILE A 45 -4.24 -2.30 -1.52
C ILE A 45 -5.72 -2.15 -1.84
N TYR A 46 -6.28 -3.13 -2.54
CA TYR A 46 -7.68 -3.13 -2.95
C TYR A 46 -8.44 -4.18 -2.15
N ASP A 47 -9.40 -3.72 -1.35
CA ASP A 47 -10.42 -4.58 -0.78
C ASP A 47 -11.62 -4.63 -1.72
N LEU A 48 -11.68 -5.71 -2.49
CA LEU A 48 -12.74 -5.97 -3.47
C LEU A 48 -14.08 -6.28 -2.80
N THR A 49 -14.09 -6.75 -1.55
CA THR A 49 -15.33 -7.13 -0.85
C THR A 49 -16.10 -5.89 -0.44
N ASN A 50 -15.38 -4.89 0.07
CA ASN A 50 -15.98 -3.64 0.55
C ASN A 50 -15.88 -2.49 -0.45
N SER A 51 -15.27 -2.70 -1.62
CA SER A 51 -15.00 -1.67 -2.63
C SER A 51 -14.20 -0.49 -2.08
N ILE A 52 -13.12 -0.79 -1.33
CA ILE A 52 -12.25 0.23 -0.72
C ILE A 52 -10.83 0.09 -1.28
N ALA A 53 -10.22 1.21 -1.64
CA ALA A 53 -8.80 1.28 -1.95
C ALA A 53 -8.03 1.97 -0.82
N TYR A 54 -6.85 1.44 -0.49
CA TYR A 54 -5.92 2.03 0.46
C TYR A 54 -4.62 2.34 -0.28
N LEU A 55 -4.24 3.62 -0.30
CA LEU A 55 -3.10 4.11 -1.07
C LEU A 55 -2.07 4.77 -0.15
N ALA A 56 -0.79 4.51 -0.38
CA ALA A 56 0.32 5.24 0.22
C ALA A 56 1.34 5.64 -0.83
N ASN A 57 1.92 6.82 -0.68
CA ASN A 57 2.93 7.38 -1.58
C ASN A 57 4.19 7.71 -0.80
N ALA A 58 5.35 7.52 -1.43
CA ALA A 58 6.63 7.99 -0.93
C ALA A 58 6.61 9.52 -0.74
N LYS A 59 7.54 9.98 0.10
CA LYS A 59 7.70 11.39 0.40
C LYS A 59 8.20 12.15 -0.83
N SER A 60 7.55 13.27 -1.15
CA SER A 60 8.10 14.25 -2.11
C SER A 60 9.27 15.03 -1.50
N THR A 61 10.11 15.65 -2.33
CA THR A 61 11.34 16.36 -1.93
C THR A 61 11.10 17.45 -0.87
N ASN A 62 9.95 18.13 -0.94
CA ASN A 62 9.61 19.25 -0.05
C ASN A 62 8.72 18.86 1.15
N GLN A 63 8.61 17.56 1.47
CA GLN A 63 7.80 17.08 2.60
C GLN A 63 8.68 16.53 3.74
N SER A 64 8.13 16.54 4.95
CA SER A 64 8.72 15.92 6.14
C SER A 64 8.17 14.49 6.37
N GLY A 65 8.84 13.73 7.24
CA GLY A 65 8.46 12.36 7.62
C GLY A 65 9.24 11.25 6.89
N PRO A 66 8.76 9.99 7.01
CA PRO A 66 9.40 8.81 6.44
C PRO A 66 9.47 8.86 4.91
N LEU A 67 10.53 8.30 4.33
CA LEU A 67 10.80 8.37 2.89
C LEU A 67 9.90 7.40 2.10
N TYR A 68 9.82 6.15 2.55
CA TYR A 68 9.19 5.07 1.80
C TYR A 68 7.69 4.96 2.08
N ALA A 69 6.92 4.52 1.09
CA ALA A 69 5.46 4.42 1.24
C ALA A 69 5.02 3.42 2.32
N TYR A 70 5.74 2.31 2.53
CA TYR A 70 5.42 1.30 3.56
C TYR A 70 5.61 1.81 5.00
N GLU A 71 6.21 2.99 5.19
CA GLU A 71 6.40 3.65 6.49
C GLU A 71 5.42 4.80 6.71
N ARG A 72 4.57 5.09 5.71
CA ARG A 72 3.69 6.27 5.69
C ARG A 72 2.24 5.87 5.96
N SER A 73 1.42 6.87 6.29
CA SER A 73 -0.01 6.70 6.48
C SER A 73 -0.70 6.39 5.15
N PHE A 74 -1.72 5.54 5.23
CA PHE A 74 -2.55 5.16 4.09
C PHE A 74 -3.77 6.06 4.01
N VAL A 75 -4.11 6.48 2.79
CA VAL A 75 -5.37 7.15 2.47
C VAL A 75 -6.38 6.09 2.08
N ARG A 76 -7.56 6.13 2.71
CA ARG A 76 -8.68 5.23 2.43
C ARG A 76 -9.65 5.92 1.46
N LEU A 77 -9.98 5.25 0.37
CA LEU A 77 -10.91 5.71 -0.66
C LEU A 77 -12.08 4.73 -0.78
N ASN A 78 -13.30 5.22 -0.63
CA ASN A 78 -14.50 4.46 -0.97
C ASN A 78 -14.69 4.52 -2.50
N MET A 79 -14.46 3.41 -3.20
CA MET A 79 -14.46 3.38 -4.67
C MET A 79 -15.88 3.54 -5.23
N THR A 80 -16.89 3.06 -4.51
CA THR A 80 -18.29 3.22 -4.90
C THR A 80 -18.68 4.70 -4.89
N GLU A 81 -18.27 5.45 -3.86
CA GLU A 81 -18.52 6.89 -3.81
C GLU A 81 -17.68 7.64 -4.84
N LEU A 82 -16.39 7.30 -4.96
CA LEU A 82 -15.45 7.97 -5.87
C LEU A 82 -15.93 7.98 -7.32
N PHE A 83 -16.42 6.85 -7.83
CA PHE A 83 -16.87 6.75 -9.21
C PHE A 83 -18.29 7.25 -9.47
N ASN A 84 -19.02 7.64 -8.42
CA ASN A 84 -20.31 8.31 -8.53
C ASN A 84 -20.18 9.85 -8.55
N VAL A 85 -18.98 10.40 -8.34
CA VAL A 85 -18.73 11.84 -8.42
C VAL A 85 -18.77 12.29 -9.88
N ILE A 86 -19.44 13.42 -10.14
CA ILE A 86 -19.45 14.06 -11.46
C ILE A 86 -18.00 14.43 -11.81
N PRO A 87 -17.46 14.02 -12.97
CA PRO A 87 -16.10 14.35 -13.36
C PRO A 87 -15.93 15.89 -13.43
N PRO A 88 -14.74 16.42 -13.05
CA PRO A 88 -14.48 17.85 -13.16
C PRO A 88 -14.63 18.29 -14.62
N GLU A 89 -15.18 19.49 -14.84
CA GLU A 89 -15.31 20.08 -16.17
C GLU A 89 -13.93 20.16 -16.85
N GLU A 90 -13.82 19.69 -18.09
CA GLU A 90 -12.59 19.76 -18.90
C GLU A 90 -12.24 21.23 -19.19
N ASN A 91 -11.55 21.89 -18.27
CA ASN A 91 -10.84 23.12 -18.58
C ASN A 91 -9.50 22.77 -19.25
N SER A 92 -9.57 22.24 -20.47
CA SER A 92 -8.43 21.97 -21.33
C SER A 92 -7.84 23.28 -21.85
N THR A 93 -7.03 23.95 -21.04
CA THR A 93 -6.04 24.92 -21.52
C THR A 93 -4.66 24.33 -21.31
N TYR A 94 -4.17 23.63 -22.33
CA TYR A 94 -2.75 23.34 -22.52
C TYR A 94 -2.04 24.59 -23.07
#